data_AF-V5FZB1-F1
#
_entry.id   AF-V5FZB1-F1
#
_cell.length_a   1.000
_cell.length_b   1.000
_cell.length_c   1.000
_cell.angle_alpha   90.00
_cell.angle_beta   90.00
_cell.angle_gamma   90.00
#
_symmetry.space_group_name_H-M   'P 1'
#
loop_
_entity.id
_entity.type
_entity.pdbx_description
1 polymer ?
#
loop_
_entity_poly.entity_id
_entity_poly.type
_entity_poly.pdbx_seq_one_letter_code
_entity_poly.pdbx_strand_id
1 'polypeptide(L)'
;LKLEILTNLTTDSNVSVILRELQTYISNSDKHFVAATIQAIGRCACSISDVTDSCLNGLVSLLSNRDEAVVAESVVVIKRLLQTQAADPKEIITHMARLLDSITVAQARAAILWLLGEHSQKVPQIAPDILRKMAKTFSDENDIVK
;
A
#
# COMPACT_ATOMS: atom_id res chain seq x y z
N LEU A 1 4.53 4.53 20.27
CA LEU A 1 5.49 3.99 21.26
C LEU A 1 5.89 2.52 21.07
N LYS A 2 5.10 1.49 21.43
CA LYS A 2 5.60 0.08 21.31
C LYS A 2 5.96 -0.30 19.87
N LEU A 3 5.09 0.00 18.90
CA LEU A 3 5.30 -0.29 17.47
C LEU A 3 6.55 0.39 16.90
N GLU A 4 6.75 1.68 17.20
CA GLU A 4 7.90 2.45 16.70
C GLU A 4 9.22 1.93 17.26
N ILE A 5 9.26 1.59 18.55
CA ILE A 5 10.45 1.01 19.18
C ILE A 5 10.78 -0.34 18.54
N LEU A 6 9.80 -1.22 18.36
CA LEU A 6 10.00 -2.52 17.71
C LEU A 6 10.52 -2.37 16.29
N THR A 7 9.93 -1.45 15.51
CA THR A 7 10.34 -1.20 14.13
C THR A 7 11.75 -0.60 14.04
N ASN A 8 12.17 0.19 15.04
CA ASN A 8 13.51 0.79 15.09
C ASN A 8 14.60 -0.19 15.57
N LEU A 9 14.23 -1.21 16.33
CA LEU A 9 15.14 -2.26 16.81
C LEU A 9 15.16 -3.50 15.88
N THR A 10 14.52 -3.41 14.72
CA THR A 10 14.44 -4.52 13.77
C THR A 10 15.81 -4.75 13.12
N THR A 11 16.26 -6.01 13.16
CA THR A 11 17.49 -6.52 12.56
C THR A 11 17.19 -7.79 11.76
N ASP A 12 18.09 -8.22 10.89
CA ASP A 12 17.90 -9.43 10.07
C ASP A 12 17.63 -10.69 10.90
N SER A 13 18.17 -10.75 12.11
CA SER A 13 17.99 -11.87 13.04
C SER A 13 16.63 -11.92 13.74
N ASN A 14 15.94 -10.78 13.91
CA ASN A 14 14.69 -10.69 14.70
C ASN A 14 13.46 -10.32 13.87
N VAL A 15 13.64 -9.89 12.61
CA VAL A 15 12.58 -9.37 11.74
C VAL A 15 11.44 -10.38 11.54
N SER A 16 11.74 -11.67 11.46
CA SER A 16 10.73 -12.71 11.28
C SER A 16 9.78 -12.84 12.47
N VAL A 17 10.31 -12.66 13.70
CA VAL A 17 9.52 -12.68 14.94
C VAL A 17 8.69 -11.41 15.05
N ILE A 18 9.31 -10.25 14.79
CA ILE A 18 8.63 -8.94 14.83
C ILE A 18 7.49 -8.90 13.81
N LEU A 19 7.73 -9.31 12.57
CA LEU A 19 6.69 -9.34 11.54
C LEU A 19 5.53 -10.26 11.90
N ARG A 20 5.81 -11.43 12.50
CA ARG A 20 4.76 -12.32 12.98
C ARG A 20 3.91 -11.66 14.06
N GLU A 21 4.54 -10.93 15.00
CA GLU A 21 3.82 -10.16 16.02
C GLU A 21 2.98 -9.05 15.37
N LEU A 22 3.55 -8.27 14.46
CA LEU A 22 2.84 -7.21 13.72
C LEU A 22 1.64 -7.77 12.94
N GLN A 23 1.76 -8.95 12.32
CA GLN A 23 0.65 -9.59 11.62
C GLN A 23 -0.53 -9.89 12.55
N THR A 24 -0.30 -10.22 13.82
CA THR A 24 -1.40 -10.44 14.79
C THR A 24 -2.15 -9.15 15.12
N TYR A 25 -1.49 -8.00 15.02
CA TYR A 25 -2.06 -6.69 15.32
C TYR A 25 -2.98 -6.16 14.22
N ILE A 26 -2.90 -6.70 13.00
CA ILE A 26 -3.75 -6.28 11.88
C ILE A 26 -5.23 -6.65 12.11
N SER A 27 -5.49 -7.66 12.95
CA SER A 27 -6.84 -8.09 13.33
C SER A 27 -7.42 -7.31 14.53
N ASN A 28 -6.76 -6.24 14.99
CA ASN A 28 -7.22 -5.45 16.13
C ASN A 28 -8.48 -4.62 15.77
N SER A 29 -9.30 -4.30 16.77
CA SER A 29 -10.48 -3.44 16.60
C SER A 29 -10.12 -1.97 16.40
N ASP A 30 -8.99 -1.50 16.93
CA ASP A 30 -8.52 -0.12 16.78
C ASP A 30 -7.87 0.10 15.41
N LYS A 31 -8.56 0.88 14.56
CA LYS A 31 -8.14 1.16 13.18
C LYS A 31 -6.91 2.05 13.07
N HIS A 32 -6.72 2.96 14.00
CA HIS A 32 -5.52 3.79 14.02
C HIS A 32 -4.30 2.94 14.37
N PHE A 33 -4.47 1.99 15.29
CA PHE A 33 -3.43 1.03 15.64
C PHE A 33 -3.12 0.07 14.48
N VAL A 34 -4.14 -0.42 13.77
CA VAL A 34 -3.94 -1.25 12.57
C VAL A 34 -3.20 -0.47 11.48
N ALA A 35 -3.56 0.79 11.22
CA ALA A 35 -2.87 1.64 10.26
C ALA A 35 -1.39 1.85 10.63
N ALA A 36 -1.11 2.15 11.91
CA ALA A 36 0.25 2.28 12.41
C ALA A 36 1.06 0.97 12.28
N THR A 37 0.39 -0.19 12.45
CA THR A 37 0.99 -1.51 12.26
C THR A 37 1.35 -1.75 10.79
N ILE A 38 0.47 -1.37 9.85
CA ILE A 38 0.72 -1.48 8.40
C ILE A 38 1.92 -0.62 8.00
N GLN A 39 2.04 0.59 8.54
CA GLN A 39 3.21 1.43 8.34
C GLN A 39 4.49 0.82 8.88
N ALA A 40 4.43 0.21 10.08
CA ALA A 40 5.56 -0.51 10.67
C ALA A 40 6.03 -1.66 9.78
N ILE A 41 5.10 -2.47 9.26
CA ILE A 41 5.41 -3.56 8.31
C ILE A 41 6.10 -3.01 7.06
N GLY A 42 5.53 -1.94 6.50
CA GLY A 42 6.11 -1.26 5.34
C GLY A 42 7.53 -0.77 5.56
N ARG A 43 7.81 -0.24 6.76
CA ARG A 43 9.17 0.19 7.12
C ARG A 43 10.13 -0.99 7.23
N CYS A 44 9.73 -2.08 7.88
CA CYS A 44 10.56 -3.29 7.94
C CYS A 44 10.89 -3.82 6.54
N ALA A 45 9.90 -3.83 5.66
CA ALA A 45 10.05 -4.27 4.27
C ALA A 45 10.93 -3.34 3.42
N CYS A 46 11.01 -2.04 3.73
CA CYS A 46 11.97 -1.14 3.09
C CYS A 46 13.39 -1.34 3.63
N SER A 47 13.55 -1.67 4.92
CA SER A 47 14.85 -1.79 5.56
C SER A 47 15.54 -3.13 5.29
N ILE A 48 14.77 -4.22 5.16
CA ILE A 48 15.29 -5.59 5.04
C ILE A 48 14.68 -6.25 3.80
N SER A 49 15.51 -6.49 2.79
CA SER A 49 15.10 -7.08 1.51
C SER A 49 14.53 -8.50 1.65
N ASP A 50 15.05 -9.27 2.60
CA ASP A 50 14.72 -10.70 2.77
C ASP A 50 13.25 -10.94 3.15
N VAL A 51 12.59 -9.93 3.71
CA VAL A 51 11.18 -10.00 4.12
C VAL A 51 10.25 -9.20 3.22
N THR A 52 10.79 -8.43 2.28
CA THR A 52 10.02 -7.49 1.45
C THR A 52 8.90 -8.20 0.70
N ASP A 53 9.18 -9.32 0.03
CA ASP A 53 8.19 -10.06 -0.75
C ASP A 53 7.07 -10.62 0.15
N SER A 54 7.43 -11.14 1.32
CA SER A 54 6.47 -11.65 2.32
C SER A 54 5.57 -10.52 2.85
N CYS A 55 6.16 -9.36 3.17
CA CYS A 55 5.42 -8.18 3.59
C CYS A 55 4.51 -7.65 2.48
N LEU A 56 4.99 -7.58 1.23
CA LEU A 56 4.23 -7.13 0.08
C LEU A 56 3.01 -8.03 -0.15
N ASN A 57 3.19 -9.34 -0.14
CA ASN A 57 2.09 -10.30 -0.24
C ASN A 57 1.08 -10.13 0.90
N GLY A 58 1.56 -9.93 2.14
CA GLY A 58 0.71 -9.62 3.28
C GLY A 58 -0.11 -8.35 3.06
N LEU A 59 0.51 -7.27 2.61
CA LEU A 59 -0.15 -5.99 2.33
C LEU A 59 -1.16 -6.10 1.18
N VAL A 60 -0.84 -6.85 0.12
CA VAL A 60 -1.76 -7.11 -0.99
C VAL A 60 -3.01 -7.83 -0.50
N SER A 61 -2.89 -8.75 0.46
CA SER A 61 -4.06 -9.40 1.05
C SER A 61 -5.01 -8.43 1.78
N LEU A 62 -4.46 -7.33 2.33
CA LEU A 62 -5.24 -6.30 3.01
C LEU A 62 -6.01 -5.38 2.06
N LEU A 63 -5.70 -5.40 0.76
CA LEU A 63 -6.47 -4.66 -0.25
C LEU A 63 -7.91 -5.17 -0.39
N SER A 64 -8.18 -6.41 0.05
CA SER A 64 -9.51 -7.00 0.10
C SER A 64 -10.19 -6.85 1.47
N ASN A 65 -9.65 -6.03 2.38
CA ASN A 65 -10.27 -5.78 3.67
C ASN A 65 -11.59 -5.00 3.51
N ARG A 66 -12.54 -5.22 4.44
CA ARG A 66 -13.81 -4.51 4.47
C ARG A 66 -13.67 -3.05 4.91
N ASP A 67 -12.61 -2.75 5.62
CA ASP A 67 -12.34 -1.43 6.17
C ASP A 67 -11.52 -0.59 5.19
N GLU A 68 -12.12 0.49 4.70
CA GLU A 68 -11.51 1.37 3.71
C GLU A 68 -10.23 2.03 4.23
N ALA A 69 -10.14 2.37 5.53
CA ALA A 69 -8.95 2.99 6.09
C ALA A 69 -7.75 2.01 6.05
N VAL A 70 -8.01 0.73 6.31
CA VAL A 70 -7.00 -0.34 6.23
C VAL A 70 -6.53 -0.53 4.78
N VAL A 71 -7.47 -0.53 3.83
CA VAL A 71 -7.15 -0.64 2.39
C VAL A 71 -6.33 0.57 1.95
N ALA A 72 -6.74 1.79 2.31
CA ALA A 72 -6.06 3.03 1.95
C ALA A 72 -4.63 3.07 2.49
N GLU A 73 -4.43 2.70 3.75
CA GLU A 73 -3.09 2.64 4.34
C GLU A 73 -2.20 1.61 3.63
N SER A 74 -2.74 0.44 3.32
CA SER A 74 -2.04 -0.62 2.60
C SER A 74 -1.62 -0.16 1.20
N VAL A 75 -2.49 0.55 0.48
CA VAL A 75 -2.20 1.16 -0.84
C VAL A 75 -1.00 2.11 -0.77
N VAL A 76 -0.96 2.98 0.24
CA VAL A 76 0.13 3.96 0.41
C VAL A 76 1.45 3.26 0.71
N VAL A 77 1.43 2.22 1.56
CA VAL A 77 2.62 1.44 1.89
C VAL A 77 3.11 0.62 0.68
N ILE A 78 2.21 -0.02 -0.06
CA ILE A 78 2.54 -0.78 -1.27
C ILE A 78 3.19 0.13 -2.30
N LYS A 79 2.63 1.33 -2.56
CA LYS A 79 3.27 2.33 -3.44
C LYS A 79 4.73 2.57 -3.04
N ARG A 80 4.97 2.83 -1.76
CA ARG A 80 6.34 3.10 -1.26
C ARG A 80 7.28 1.92 -1.49
N LEU A 81 6.82 0.68 -1.30
CA LEU A 81 7.62 -0.51 -1.54
C LEU A 81 7.92 -0.74 -3.02
N LEU A 82 6.95 -0.52 -3.90
CA LEU A 82 7.14 -0.62 -5.35
C LEU A 82 8.03 0.49 -5.91
N GLN A 83 8.09 1.65 -5.24
CA GLN A 83 9.02 2.73 -5.59
C GLN A 83 10.48 2.38 -5.30
N THR A 84 10.73 1.64 -4.23
CA THR A 84 12.10 1.31 -3.79
C THR A 84 12.63 0.01 -4.39
N GLN A 85 11.76 -0.86 -4.92
CA GLN A 85 12.13 -2.21 -5.34
C GLN A 85 11.69 -2.55 -6.77
N ALA A 86 12.54 -3.31 -7.47
CA ALA A 86 12.35 -3.69 -8.87
C ALA A 86 11.43 -4.91 -9.07
N ALA A 87 10.49 -5.17 -8.16
CA ALA A 87 9.48 -6.22 -8.34
C ALA A 87 8.60 -5.88 -9.55
N ASP A 88 8.12 -6.88 -10.30
CA ASP A 88 7.17 -6.60 -11.39
C ASP A 88 5.81 -6.21 -10.80
N PRO A 89 5.40 -4.93 -10.85
CA PRO A 89 4.25 -4.46 -10.11
C PRO A 89 2.95 -4.67 -10.88
N LYS A 90 2.98 -5.30 -12.07
CA LYS A 90 1.86 -5.33 -13.02
C LYS A 90 0.57 -5.87 -12.40
N GLU A 91 0.63 -6.99 -11.70
CA GLU A 91 -0.55 -7.61 -11.08
C GLU A 91 -1.10 -6.76 -9.93
N ILE A 92 -0.20 -6.23 -9.09
CA ILE A 92 -0.54 -5.38 -7.95
C ILE A 92 -1.19 -4.08 -8.43
N ILE A 93 -0.61 -3.43 -9.44
CA ILE A 93 -1.16 -2.20 -10.05
C ILE A 93 -2.53 -2.48 -10.66
N THR A 94 -2.69 -3.61 -11.34
CA THR A 94 -3.99 -3.99 -11.92
C THR A 94 -5.05 -4.18 -10.84
N HIS A 95 -4.67 -4.79 -9.71
CA HIS A 95 -5.57 -4.95 -8.56
C HIS A 95 -5.93 -3.59 -7.93
N MET A 96 -4.92 -2.75 -7.67
CA MET A 96 -5.08 -1.41 -7.11
C MET A 96 -5.92 -0.49 -8.00
N ALA A 97 -5.78 -0.56 -9.32
CA ALA A 97 -6.56 0.22 -10.27
C ALA A 97 -8.07 -0.04 -10.14
N ARG A 98 -8.48 -1.27 -9.82
CA ARG A 98 -9.90 -1.62 -9.59
C ARG A 98 -10.45 -1.01 -8.31
N LEU A 99 -9.60 -0.76 -7.32
CA LEU A 99 -9.99 -0.14 -6.06
C LEU A 99 -10.27 1.36 -6.20
N LEU A 100 -9.81 2.00 -7.28
CA LEU A 100 -9.99 3.43 -7.48
C LEU A 100 -11.48 3.83 -7.58
N ASP A 101 -12.34 2.93 -8.05
CA ASP A 101 -13.79 3.18 -8.12
C ASP A 101 -14.46 3.08 -6.72
N SER A 102 -13.83 2.43 -5.74
CA SER A 102 -14.37 2.23 -4.38
C SER A 102 -13.70 3.07 -3.29
N ILE A 103 -12.43 3.47 -3.47
CA ILE A 103 -11.68 4.24 -2.48
C ILE A 103 -11.98 5.73 -2.64
N THR A 104 -12.45 6.34 -1.56
CA THR A 104 -12.70 7.76 -1.36
C THR A 104 -11.51 8.49 -0.74
N VAL A 105 -10.63 7.76 -0.03
CA VAL A 105 -9.44 8.35 0.62
C VAL A 105 -8.48 8.91 -0.42
N ALA A 106 -8.37 10.24 -0.47
CA ALA A 106 -7.61 10.98 -1.48
C ALA A 106 -6.14 10.55 -1.57
N GLN A 107 -5.47 10.28 -0.45
CA GLN A 107 -4.06 9.88 -0.45
C GLN A 107 -3.83 8.53 -1.12
N ALA A 108 -4.76 7.59 -0.94
CA ALA A 108 -4.72 6.29 -1.58
C ALA A 108 -5.04 6.41 -3.09
N ARG A 109 -6.02 7.23 -3.47
CA ARG A 109 -6.32 7.52 -4.89
C ARG A 109 -5.11 8.09 -5.61
N ALA A 110 -4.47 9.10 -5.03
CA ALA A 110 -3.24 9.71 -5.55
C ALA A 110 -2.10 8.68 -5.66
N ALA A 111 -1.97 7.77 -4.69
CA ALA A 111 -0.97 6.72 -4.71
C ALA A 111 -1.17 5.72 -5.88
N ILE A 112 -2.42 5.32 -6.13
CA ILE A 112 -2.78 4.45 -7.25
C ILE A 112 -2.50 5.14 -8.59
N LEU A 113 -2.90 6.40 -8.72
CA LEU A 113 -2.66 7.17 -9.95
C LEU A 113 -1.19 7.37 -10.23
N TRP A 114 -0.41 7.67 -9.19
CA TRP A 114 1.05 7.77 -9.31
C TRP A 114 1.66 6.47 -9.85
N LEU A 115 1.27 5.30 -9.30
CA LEU A 115 1.74 3.99 -9.76
C LEU A 115 1.35 3.70 -11.21
N LEU A 116 0.12 4.05 -11.59
CA LEU A 116 -0.37 3.89 -12.97
C LEU A 116 0.40 4.76 -13.95
N GLY A 117 0.74 5.99 -13.57
CA GLY A 117 1.54 6.89 -14.38
C GLY A 117 2.96 6.36 -14.60
N GLU A 118 3.64 6.03 -13.48
CA GLU A 118 5.01 5.50 -13.47
C GLU A 118 5.14 4.22 -14.31
N HIS A 119 4.15 3.33 -14.21
CA HIS A 119 4.17 2.02 -14.87
C HIS A 119 3.18 1.93 -16.03
N SER A 120 2.82 3.05 -16.65
CA SER A 120 1.86 3.11 -17.76
C SER A 120 2.19 2.14 -18.90
N GLN A 121 3.48 1.96 -19.20
CA GLN A 121 3.98 1.00 -20.21
C GLN A 121 3.69 -0.46 -19.85
N LYS A 122 3.61 -0.82 -18.55
CA LYS A 122 3.32 -2.17 -18.08
C LYS A 122 1.83 -2.51 -18.12
N VAL A 123 0.97 -1.49 -18.12
CA VAL A 123 -0.49 -1.61 -18.12
C VAL A 123 -1.15 -0.75 -19.21
N PRO A 124 -0.80 -0.94 -20.50
CA PRO A 124 -1.14 -0.02 -21.59
C PRO A 124 -2.64 0.09 -21.88
N GLN A 125 -3.46 -0.87 -21.45
CA GLN A 125 -4.91 -0.84 -21.61
C GLN A 125 -5.63 -0.23 -20.40
N ILE A 126 -5.06 -0.37 -19.19
CA ILE A 126 -5.72 0.04 -17.95
C ILE A 126 -5.42 1.50 -17.64
N ALA A 127 -4.15 1.92 -17.77
CA ALA A 127 -3.76 3.29 -17.43
C ALA A 127 -4.56 4.34 -18.22
N PRO A 128 -4.72 4.25 -19.55
CA PRO A 128 -5.52 5.23 -20.30
C PRO A 128 -7.00 5.24 -19.90
N ASP A 129 -7.60 4.08 -19.60
CA ASP A 129 -9.00 4.00 -19.21
C ASP A 129 -9.24 4.65 -17.85
N ILE A 130 -8.38 4.37 -16.88
CA ILE A 130 -8.44 4.96 -15.54
C ILE A 130 -8.22 6.48 -15.62
N LEU A 131 -7.20 6.95 -16.34
CA LEU A 131 -6.95 8.38 -16.52
C LEU A 131 -8.14 9.09 -17.18
N ARG A 132 -8.77 8.45 -18.18
CA ARG A 132 -9.98 8.96 -18.81
C ARG A 132 -11.16 9.04 -17.84
N LYS A 133 -11.33 8.08 -16.93
CA LYS A 133 -12.36 8.15 -15.87
C LYS A 133 -12.08 9.31 -14.93
N MET A 134 -10.85 9.42 -14.42
CA MET A 134 -10.45 10.48 -13.50
C MET A 134 -10.55 11.88 -14.10
N ALA A 135 -10.24 12.03 -15.39
CA ALA A 135 -10.37 13.31 -16.08
C ALA A 135 -11.81 13.85 -16.06
N LYS A 136 -12.83 12.99 -15.96
CA LYS A 136 -14.24 13.42 -15.90
C LYS A 136 -14.62 14.01 -14.54
N THR A 137 -14.02 13.54 -13.46
CA THR A 137 -14.27 14.01 -12.08
C THR A 137 -13.18 14.94 -11.59
N PHE A 138 -12.22 15.32 -12.44
CA PHE A 138 -11.02 16.06 -12.06
C PHE A 138 -11.32 17.34 -11.27
N SER A 139 -12.37 18.09 -11.61
CA SER A 139 -12.76 19.31 -10.86
C SER A 139 -13.10 19.02 -9.39
N ASP A 140 -13.71 17.87 -9.14
CA ASP A 140 -14.32 17.48 -7.88
C ASP A 140 -13.35 16.68 -6.98
N GLU A 141 -12.22 16.25 -7.55
CA GLU A 141 -11.16 15.56 -6.80
C GLU A 141 -10.41 16.50 -5.85
N ASN A 142 -9.85 15.92 -4.79
CA ASN A 142 -8.96 16.63 -3.87
C ASN A 142 -7.66 17.06 -4.58
N ASP A 143 -7.08 18.20 -4.15
CA ASP A 143 -5.87 18.75 -4.77
C ASP A 143 -4.68 17.77 -4.79
N ILE A 144 -4.57 16.84 -3.84
CA ILE A 144 -3.50 15.83 -3.87
C ILE A 144 -3.69 14.74 -4.96
N VAL A 145 -4.89 14.62 -5.50
CA VAL A 145 -5.26 13.67 -6.57
C VAL A 145 -5.17 14.34 -7.95
N LYS A 146 -5.26 15.68 -8.00
CA LYS A 146 -5.13 16.50 -9.20
C LYS A 146 -3.67 16.60 -9.66
#